data_AF-A0A3N0CKB0-F1
#
_entry.id   AF-A0A3N0CKB0-F1
#
_cell.length_a   1.000
_cell.length_b   1.000
_cell.length_c   1.000
_cell.angle_alpha   90.00
_cell.angle_beta   90.00
_cell.angle_gamma   90.00
#
_symmetry.space_group_name_H-M   'P 1'
#
loop_
_entity.id
_entity.type
_entity.pdbx_description
1 polymer ?
#
loop_
_entity_poly.entity_id
_entity_poly.type
_entity_poly.pdbx_seq_one_letter_code
_entity_poly.pdbx_strand_id
1 'polypeptide(L)'
;MSKQPEIDLTNIPLDDLVSLHNRVLRKIAARAKIDLESQHGEQGAPASAEPDPRLELEIATPVSEQLYLPSEVPRIPRFAFTGPGEGWPPRPTEQRQVRQLQAEPLHGSFTDELEQRVRHAALSYPDVRELLGERHAFIHTDMAATGKSMRPDLDRPLRMRLIFFSHTHNMAVEVEMEGLELVRAVNVPGFQPPEAVEEIDEAIEIARADPRLHGLVENLEASGLLQQFQREDPLAGRRILWVTFFDPGETEGEKPARYGAAVDLNRRTVLVARQDPDLTRSDTRQSEATDA
;
A
#
# COMPACT_ATOMS: atom_id res chain seq x y z
N MET A 1 -7.52 16.39 -27.27
CA MET A 1 -8.29 15.77 -26.17
C MET A 1 -9.22 14.73 -26.76
N SER A 2 -8.80 13.45 -26.77
CA SER A 2 -9.67 12.35 -27.22
C SER A 2 -10.68 12.04 -26.12
N LYS A 3 -11.98 12.20 -26.43
CA LYS A 3 -13.05 11.71 -25.55
C LYS A 3 -12.93 10.18 -25.46
N GLN A 4 -12.63 9.66 -24.27
CA GLN A 4 -12.73 8.22 -24.04
C GLN A 4 -14.19 7.79 -24.24
N PRO A 5 -14.45 6.61 -24.85
CA PRO A 5 -15.80 6.10 -25.00
C PRO A 5 -16.40 5.84 -23.61
N GLU A 6 -17.57 6.41 -23.37
CA GLU A 6 -18.35 6.17 -22.17
C GLU A 6 -18.98 4.78 -22.27
N ILE A 7 -18.29 3.77 -21.73
CA ILE A 7 -18.82 2.40 -21.64
C ILE A 7 -19.85 2.39 -20.52
N ASP A 8 -21.09 2.01 -20.85
CA ASP A 8 -22.16 1.76 -19.90
C ASP A 8 -21.88 0.48 -19.10
N LEU A 9 -21.31 0.65 -17.91
CA LEU A 9 -20.97 -0.45 -17.02
C LEU A 9 -22.15 -0.94 -16.18
N THR A 10 -23.35 -0.37 -16.33
CA THR A 10 -24.54 -0.88 -15.62
C THR A 10 -24.94 -2.28 -16.08
N ASN A 11 -24.38 -2.75 -17.21
CA ASN A 11 -24.62 -4.05 -17.82
C ASN A 11 -23.40 -4.98 -17.87
N ILE A 12 -22.33 -4.75 -17.09
CA ILE A 12 -21.31 -5.79 -16.93
C ILE A 12 -21.96 -6.94 -16.14
N PRO A 13 -21.98 -8.18 -16.67
CA PRO A 13 -22.53 -9.32 -15.96
C PRO A 13 -21.85 -9.45 -14.60
N LEU A 14 -22.65 -9.53 -13.53
CA LEU A 14 -22.16 -9.66 -12.17
C LEU A 14 -21.17 -10.83 -12.02
N ASP A 15 -21.36 -11.88 -12.83
CA ASP A 15 -20.52 -13.07 -12.90
C ASP A 15 -19.08 -12.77 -13.37
N ASP A 16 -18.85 -11.76 -14.23
CA ASP A 16 -17.50 -11.41 -14.69
C ASP A 16 -16.73 -10.64 -13.61
N LEU A 17 -17.40 -9.80 -12.83
CA LEU A 17 -16.80 -9.08 -11.68
C LEU A 17 -16.53 -10.03 -10.50
N VAL A 18 -17.44 -10.97 -10.25
CA VAL A 18 -17.26 -12.02 -9.23
C VAL A 18 -16.16 -13.01 -9.65
N SER A 19 -16.08 -13.37 -10.94
CA SER A 19 -15.00 -14.19 -11.50
C SER A 19 -13.64 -13.50 -11.40
N LEU A 20 -13.60 -12.18 -11.62
CA LEU A 20 -12.40 -11.36 -11.47
C LEU A 20 -11.94 -11.30 -10.00
N HIS A 21 -12.85 -11.05 -9.07
CA HIS A 21 -12.56 -11.06 -7.63
C HIS A 21 -12.07 -12.43 -7.15
N ASN A 22 -12.72 -13.52 -7.58
CA ASN A 22 -12.29 -14.88 -7.26
C ASN A 22 -10.91 -15.21 -7.89
N ARG A 23 -10.58 -14.65 -9.06
CA ARG A 23 -9.23 -14.75 -9.64
C ARG A 23 -8.21 -13.96 -8.83
N VAL A 24 -8.56 -12.79 -8.31
CA VAL A 24 -7.67 -11.98 -7.46
C VAL A 24 -7.42 -12.69 -6.13
N LEU A 25 -8.46 -13.15 -5.43
CA LEU A 25 -8.33 -13.92 -4.20
C LEU A 25 -7.52 -15.22 -4.40
N ARG A 26 -7.75 -15.95 -5.50
CA ARG A 26 -6.94 -17.14 -5.84
C ARG A 26 -5.50 -16.79 -6.17
N LYS A 27 -5.23 -15.63 -6.79
CA LYS A 27 -3.85 -15.17 -7.06
C LYS A 27 -3.14 -14.73 -5.78
N ILE A 28 -3.83 -14.08 -4.84
CA ILE A 28 -3.29 -13.71 -3.52
C ILE A 28 -2.96 -15.00 -2.74
N ALA A 29 -3.89 -15.96 -2.69
CA ALA A 29 -3.66 -17.26 -2.06
C ALA A 29 -2.55 -18.07 -2.75
N ALA A 30 -2.46 -18.04 -4.08
CA ALA A 30 -1.39 -18.72 -4.82
C ALA A 30 -0.02 -18.06 -4.64
N ARG A 31 0.05 -16.74 -4.50
CA ARG A 31 1.31 -16.02 -4.27
C ARG A 31 1.82 -16.22 -2.84
N ALA A 32 0.92 -16.25 -1.85
CA ALA A 32 1.25 -16.67 -0.49
C ALA A 32 1.77 -18.12 -0.43
N LYS A 33 1.26 -19.00 -1.31
CA LYS A 33 1.75 -20.39 -1.44
C LYS A 33 3.11 -20.48 -2.14
N ILE A 34 3.34 -19.69 -3.19
CA ILE A 34 4.62 -19.63 -3.91
C ILE A 34 5.72 -19.02 -3.04
N ASP A 35 5.43 -18.01 -2.22
CA ASP A 35 6.42 -17.43 -1.29
C ASP A 35 6.76 -18.40 -0.13
N LEU A 36 5.86 -19.33 0.22
CA LEU A 36 6.14 -20.43 1.13
C LEU A 36 7.00 -21.54 0.47
N GLU A 37 6.79 -21.81 -0.81
CA GLU A 37 7.48 -22.88 -1.56
C GLU A 37 8.84 -22.42 -2.16
N SER A 38 9.03 -21.11 -2.39
CA SER A 38 10.26 -20.54 -3.00
C SER A 38 11.44 -20.40 -2.03
N GLN A 39 11.33 -20.88 -0.79
CA GLN A 39 12.48 -20.99 0.11
C GLN A 39 13.39 -22.18 -0.23
N HIS A 40 13.00 -23.10 -1.12
CA HIS A 40 13.83 -24.22 -1.58
C HIS A 40 13.78 -24.38 -3.11
N GLY A 41 14.85 -23.97 -3.81
CA GLY A 41 15.22 -24.61 -5.07
C GLY A 41 15.46 -23.72 -6.31
N GLU A 42 16.74 -23.67 -6.68
CA GLU A 42 17.29 -23.79 -8.04
C GLU A 42 17.19 -22.63 -9.06
N GLN A 43 18.40 -22.20 -9.45
CA GLN A 43 18.73 -21.31 -10.55
C GLN A 43 18.67 -22.05 -11.89
N GLY A 44 17.86 -21.54 -12.83
CA GLY A 44 17.90 -21.89 -14.24
C GLY A 44 18.23 -20.65 -15.08
N ALA A 45 19.36 -20.69 -15.79
CA ALA A 45 19.81 -19.60 -16.67
C ALA A 45 19.07 -19.60 -18.02
N PRO A 46 18.73 -18.42 -18.58
CA PRO A 46 18.37 -18.32 -19.99
C PRO A 46 19.45 -17.65 -20.85
N ALA A 47 19.66 -18.32 -21.99
CA ALA A 47 20.16 -17.93 -23.30
C ALA A 47 20.69 -16.51 -23.56
N SER A 48 21.89 -16.52 -24.17
CA SER A 48 22.68 -15.44 -24.73
C SER A 48 21.94 -14.55 -25.73
N ALA A 49 21.98 -13.23 -25.48
CA ALA A 49 21.81 -12.19 -26.50
C ALA A 49 23.16 -11.48 -26.67
N GLU A 50 23.60 -11.32 -27.91
CA GLU A 50 24.87 -10.64 -28.23
C GLU A 50 24.80 -9.13 -27.88
N PRO A 51 25.80 -8.57 -27.18
CA PRO A 51 25.80 -7.18 -26.78
C PRO A 51 26.31 -6.23 -27.87
N ASP A 52 25.64 -5.09 -27.97
CA ASP A 52 25.89 -3.94 -28.83
C ASP A 52 27.28 -3.29 -28.54
N PRO A 53 28.16 -3.10 -29.55
CA PRO A 53 29.55 -2.66 -29.36
C PRO A 53 29.73 -1.16 -29.08
N ARG A 54 28.68 -0.42 -28.70
CA ARG A 54 28.72 1.05 -28.56
C ARG A 54 28.40 1.62 -27.18
N LEU A 55 28.16 0.77 -26.19
CA LEU A 55 28.17 1.13 -24.77
C LEU A 55 29.46 0.58 -24.16
N GLU A 56 30.59 1.19 -24.47
CA GLU A 56 31.76 1.12 -23.59
C GLU A 56 31.35 1.80 -22.28
N LEU A 57 30.80 0.98 -21.38
CA LEU A 57 30.76 1.27 -19.96
C LEU A 57 32.14 1.79 -19.57
N GLU A 58 32.19 2.91 -18.85
CA GLU A 58 33.19 3.08 -17.80
C GLU A 58 32.99 1.93 -16.81
N ILE A 59 33.47 0.74 -17.19
CA ILE A 59 33.59 -0.40 -16.31
C ILE A 59 34.58 0.05 -15.26
N ALA A 60 34.10 0.20 -14.03
CA ALA A 60 34.91 0.51 -12.88
C ALA A 60 36.27 -0.19 -12.99
N THR A 61 37.35 0.60 -13.02
CA THR A 61 38.72 0.11 -13.01
C THR A 61 38.80 -1.02 -11.98
N PRO A 62 39.19 -2.25 -12.37
CA PRO A 62 39.29 -3.34 -11.41
C PRO A 62 40.31 -2.90 -10.37
N VAL A 63 39.82 -2.60 -9.16
CA VAL A 63 40.66 -2.34 -8.00
C VAL A 63 41.48 -3.61 -7.82
N SER A 64 42.70 -3.57 -8.33
CA SER A 64 43.67 -4.66 -8.28
C SER A 64 44.43 -4.65 -6.94
N GLU A 65 43.95 -3.87 -5.97
CA GLU A 65 44.29 -4.11 -4.58
C GLU A 65 43.66 -5.45 -4.23
N GLN A 66 44.51 -6.44 -3.99
CA GLN A 66 44.16 -7.70 -3.35
C GLN A 66 43.34 -7.39 -2.10
N LEU A 67 42.01 -7.37 -2.25
CA LEU A 67 41.10 -7.43 -1.13
C LEU A 67 41.42 -8.76 -0.47
N TYR A 68 42.22 -8.69 0.59
CA TYR A 68 42.49 -9.80 1.49
C TYR A 68 41.15 -10.18 2.11
N LEU A 69 40.39 -11.00 1.38
CA LEU A 69 39.26 -11.71 1.94
C LEU A 69 39.84 -12.55 3.08
N PRO A 70 39.31 -12.43 4.30
CA PRO A 70 39.74 -13.29 5.39
C PRO A 70 39.66 -14.74 4.93
N SER A 71 40.75 -15.49 5.11
CA SER A 71 40.80 -16.92 4.76
C SER A 71 39.84 -17.76 5.62
N GLU A 72 39.34 -17.19 6.72
CA GLU A 72 38.34 -17.78 7.58
C GLU A 72 37.00 -17.08 7.42
N VAL A 73 35.94 -17.86 7.20
CA VAL A 73 34.56 -17.34 7.20
C VAL A 73 34.28 -16.75 8.59
N PRO A 74 33.86 -15.47 8.68
CA PRO A 74 33.51 -14.86 9.96
C PRO A 74 32.48 -15.71 10.69
N ARG A 75 32.74 -16.04 11.96
CA ARG A 75 31.76 -16.76 12.77
C ARG A 75 30.57 -15.84 13.02
N ILE A 76 29.40 -16.22 12.52
CA ILE A 76 28.15 -15.51 12.81
C ILE A 76 27.82 -15.74 14.29
N PRO A 77 27.77 -14.70 15.13
CA PRO A 77 27.39 -14.85 16.53
C PRO A 77 25.97 -15.42 16.62
N ARG A 78 25.79 -16.48 17.40
CA ARG A 78 24.48 -17.04 17.71
C ARG A 78 23.95 -16.36 18.97
N PHE A 79 22.88 -15.58 18.82
CA PHE A 79 22.20 -14.96 19.95
C PHE A 79 21.13 -15.91 20.48
N ALA A 80 21.12 -16.13 21.80
CA ALA A 80 19.98 -16.73 22.49
C ALA A 80 19.04 -15.60 22.93
N PHE A 81 17.73 -15.85 22.89
CA PHE A 81 16.70 -14.90 23.25
C PHE A 81 15.87 -15.43 24.42
N THR A 82 15.31 -14.53 25.22
CA THR A 82 14.40 -14.86 26.32
C THR A 82 13.16 -15.58 25.80
N GLY A 83 12.60 -16.49 26.60
CA GLY A 83 11.40 -17.25 26.23
C GLY A 83 10.10 -16.45 26.32
N PRO A 84 8.97 -16.99 25.84
CA PRO A 84 7.66 -16.32 25.83
C PRO A 84 7.16 -15.84 27.21
N GLY A 85 7.60 -16.50 28.29
CA GLY A 85 7.22 -16.15 29.67
C GLY A 85 7.94 -14.93 30.26
N GLU A 86 8.92 -14.36 29.56
CA GLU A 86 9.76 -13.25 30.06
C GLU A 86 9.44 -11.90 29.39
N GLY A 87 8.31 -11.84 28.68
CA GLY A 87 7.77 -10.65 28.03
C GLY A 87 8.07 -10.56 26.54
N TRP A 88 7.24 -9.79 25.84
CA TRP A 88 7.40 -9.47 24.41
C TRP A 88 7.81 -8.00 24.25
N PRO A 89 8.77 -7.67 23.36
CA PRO A 89 9.53 -8.58 22.49
C PRO A 89 10.61 -9.38 23.24
N PRO A 90 10.99 -10.58 22.74
CA PRO A 90 12.05 -11.38 23.33
C PRO A 90 13.39 -10.66 23.25
N ARG A 91 14.13 -10.66 24.35
CA ARG A 91 15.40 -9.95 24.51
C ARG A 91 16.57 -10.92 24.38
N PRO A 92 17.71 -10.55 23.80
CA PRO A 92 18.91 -11.39 23.87
C PRO A 92 19.31 -11.68 25.32
N THR A 93 19.60 -12.93 25.66
CA THR A 93 19.89 -13.37 27.05
C THR A 93 21.24 -12.86 27.57
N GLU A 94 22.18 -12.55 26.68
CA GLU A 94 23.54 -12.09 27.03
C GLU A 94 23.73 -10.58 26.87
N GLN A 95 22.65 -9.78 26.97
CA GLN A 95 22.78 -8.32 26.93
C GLN A 95 23.66 -7.81 28.08
N ARG A 96 24.76 -7.14 27.73
CA ARG A 96 25.63 -6.42 28.66
C ARG A 96 25.49 -4.93 28.40
N GLN A 97 25.62 -4.13 29.45
CA GLN A 97 25.61 -2.65 29.35
C GLN A 97 24.32 -2.07 28.75
N VAL A 98 23.16 -2.67 29.03
CA VAL A 98 21.87 -2.08 28.67
C VAL A 98 21.75 -0.72 29.36
N ARG A 99 21.67 0.34 28.56
CA ARG A 99 21.43 1.70 29.03
C ARG A 99 20.23 2.23 28.28
N GLN A 100 19.30 2.81 29.01
CA GLN A 100 18.24 3.59 28.40
C GLN A 100 18.87 4.86 27.84
N LEU A 101 18.94 4.97 26.52
CA LEU A 101 19.35 6.21 25.88
C LEU A 101 18.20 7.19 26.02
N GLN A 102 18.48 8.37 26.58
CA GLN A 102 17.54 9.47 26.47
C GLN A 102 17.55 9.91 25.01
N ALA A 103 16.45 9.64 24.32
CA ALA A 103 16.23 10.16 22.99
C ALA A 103 15.76 11.61 23.13
N GLU A 104 16.57 12.55 22.65
CA GLU A 104 16.11 13.92 22.44
C GLU A 104 15.52 14.02 21.03
N PRO A 105 14.38 14.72 20.86
CA PRO A 105 13.85 15.00 19.53
C PRO A 105 14.93 15.68 18.68
N LEU A 106 15.18 15.17 17.49
CA LEU A 106 16.09 15.83 16.56
C LEU A 106 15.47 17.17 16.15
N HIS A 107 16.17 18.27 16.41
CA HIS A 107 15.76 19.58 15.91
C HIS A 107 15.67 19.53 14.38
N GLY A 108 14.54 19.98 13.83
CA GLY A 108 14.26 19.85 12.40
C GLY A 108 13.77 18.46 11.98
N SER A 109 13.22 17.66 12.90
CA SER A 109 12.51 16.43 12.54
C SER A 109 11.18 16.72 11.84
N PHE A 110 10.76 15.83 10.96
CA PHE A 110 9.42 15.80 10.41
C PHE A 110 8.41 15.41 11.51
N THR A 111 7.46 16.30 11.83
CA THR A 111 6.41 16.08 12.85
C THR A 111 5.03 16.22 12.21
N ASP A 112 4.00 15.67 12.87
CA ASP A 112 2.61 15.75 12.41
C ASP A 112 2.13 17.21 12.29
N GLU A 113 2.55 18.10 13.20
CA GLU A 113 2.22 19.53 13.12
C GLU A 113 2.89 20.20 11.92
N LEU A 114 4.13 19.80 11.58
CA LEU A 114 4.80 20.30 10.40
C LEU A 114 4.11 19.79 9.14
N GLU A 115 3.75 18.51 9.07
CA GLU A 115 2.98 17.93 7.96
C GLU A 115 1.70 18.72 7.70
N GLN A 116 0.90 18.96 8.74
CA GLN A 116 -0.36 19.72 8.63
C GLN A 116 -0.13 21.14 8.10
N ARG A 117 0.90 21.83 8.60
CA ARG A 117 1.26 23.18 8.14
C ARG A 117 1.69 23.19 6.68
N VAL A 118 2.48 22.21 6.27
CA VAL A 118 3.01 22.11 4.90
C VAL A 118 1.89 21.72 3.94
N ARG A 119 1.02 20.78 4.31
CA ARG A 119 -0.21 20.44 3.57
C ARG A 119 -1.09 21.67 3.38
N HIS A 120 -1.33 22.43 4.45
CA HIS A 120 -2.12 23.66 4.37
C HIS A 120 -1.47 24.71 3.45
N ALA A 121 -0.15 24.92 3.58
CA ALA A 121 0.59 25.82 2.71
C ALA A 121 0.52 25.39 1.24
N ALA A 122 0.76 24.11 0.93
CA ALA A 122 0.67 23.54 -0.41
C ALA A 122 -0.71 23.81 -1.05
N LEU A 123 -1.80 23.60 -0.30
CA LEU A 123 -3.17 23.85 -0.77
C LEU A 123 -3.50 25.34 -0.98
N SER A 124 -2.67 26.27 -0.49
CA SER A 124 -2.84 27.69 -0.73
C SER A 124 -2.31 28.15 -2.10
N TYR A 125 -1.42 27.38 -2.73
CA TYR A 125 -0.84 27.72 -4.03
C TYR A 125 -1.86 27.49 -5.16
N PRO A 126 -2.08 28.49 -6.04
CA PRO A 126 -3.01 28.36 -7.17
C PRO A 126 -2.70 27.18 -8.09
N ASP A 127 -1.42 26.98 -8.42
CA ASP A 127 -0.97 25.91 -9.33
C ASP A 127 -1.29 24.52 -8.77
N VAL A 128 -1.11 24.32 -7.45
CA VAL A 128 -1.47 23.07 -6.77
C VAL A 128 -2.98 22.85 -6.82
N ARG A 129 -3.77 23.90 -6.53
CA ARG A 129 -5.23 23.81 -6.58
C ARG A 129 -5.77 23.52 -7.98
N GLU A 130 -5.16 24.07 -9.01
CA GLU A 130 -5.53 23.79 -10.41
C GLU A 130 -5.30 22.31 -10.75
N LEU A 131 -4.17 21.73 -10.32
CA LEU A 131 -3.89 20.31 -10.54
C LEU A 131 -4.82 19.38 -9.73
N LEU A 132 -5.18 19.78 -8.50
CA LEU A 132 -6.05 18.98 -7.64
C LEU A 132 -7.53 19.03 -8.04
N GLY A 133 -8.00 20.18 -8.52
CA GLY A 133 -9.42 20.44 -8.74
C GLY A 133 -10.23 20.47 -7.44
N GLU A 134 -11.55 20.40 -7.56
CA GLU A 134 -12.50 20.56 -6.45
C GLU A 134 -12.48 19.39 -5.47
N ARG A 135 -12.40 18.16 -5.98
CA ARG A 135 -12.34 16.93 -5.18
C ARG A 135 -10.96 16.30 -5.24
N HIS A 136 -10.35 16.15 -4.08
CA HIS A 136 -9.06 15.50 -3.91
C HIS A 136 -8.94 14.89 -2.52
N ALA A 137 -8.03 13.93 -2.38
CA ALA A 137 -7.64 13.32 -1.13
C ALA A 137 -6.13 13.53 -0.91
N PHE A 138 -5.73 13.72 0.34
CA PHE A 138 -4.32 13.74 0.73
C PHE A 138 -3.92 12.32 1.13
N ILE A 139 -2.85 11.79 0.55
CA ILE A 139 -2.43 10.41 0.80
C ILE A 139 -1.38 10.35 1.91
N HIS A 140 -0.26 11.05 1.72
CA HIS A 140 0.82 11.10 2.71
C HIS A 140 1.83 12.20 2.36
N THR A 141 2.71 12.48 3.31
CA THR A 141 3.91 13.28 3.11
C THR A 141 5.14 12.43 3.44
N ASP A 142 6.20 12.58 2.65
CA ASP A 142 7.51 12.04 2.96
C ASP A 142 8.60 13.12 2.89
N MET A 143 9.73 12.84 3.54
CA MET A 143 10.93 13.66 3.36
C MET A 143 11.56 13.31 2.02
N ALA A 144 11.76 14.33 1.17
CA ALA A 144 12.46 14.13 -0.09
C ALA A 144 13.90 13.70 0.22
N ALA A 145 14.28 12.51 -0.23
CA ALA A 145 15.59 11.93 0.10
C ALA A 145 16.72 12.87 -0.38
N THR A 146 17.45 13.44 0.57
CA THR A 146 18.80 13.95 0.30
C THR A 146 19.69 12.72 0.09
N GLY A 147 20.44 12.64 -1.01
CA GLY A 147 21.21 11.44 -1.36
C GLY A 147 22.03 10.88 -0.17
N LYS A 148 22.27 9.57 -0.14
CA LYS A 148 22.87 8.84 1.01
C LYS A 148 24.19 9.41 1.56
N SER A 149 24.88 10.25 0.79
CA SER A 149 26.14 10.92 1.15
C SER A 149 25.96 12.33 1.71
N MET A 150 24.76 12.91 1.66
CA MET A 150 24.49 14.24 2.18
C MET A 150 24.10 14.16 3.65
N ARG A 151 24.86 14.87 4.48
CA ARG A 151 24.42 15.18 5.84
C ARG A 151 23.24 16.14 5.75
N PRO A 152 22.20 15.98 6.59
CA PRO A 152 21.13 16.96 6.70
C PRO A 152 21.76 18.33 7.04
N ASP A 153 21.48 19.33 6.21
CA ASP A 153 21.81 20.72 6.53
C ASP A 153 20.72 21.24 7.47
N LEU A 154 21.03 21.34 8.77
CA LEU A 154 20.08 21.74 9.80
C LEU A 154 19.63 23.20 9.67
N ASP A 155 20.38 24.03 8.93
CA ASP A 155 20.06 25.43 8.70
C ASP A 155 19.13 25.63 7.48
N ARG A 156 18.87 24.57 6.71
CA ARG A 156 17.95 24.61 5.57
C ARG A 156 16.57 24.09 5.94
N PRO A 157 15.50 24.68 5.37
CA PRO A 157 14.17 24.11 5.49
C PRO A 157 14.14 22.68 4.95
N LEU A 158 13.35 21.82 5.60
CA LEU A 158 13.15 20.45 5.12
C LEU A 158 12.51 20.46 3.73
N ARG A 159 13.03 19.64 2.83
CA ARG A 159 12.37 19.34 1.57
C ARG A 159 11.44 18.16 1.77
N MET A 160 10.16 18.38 1.53
CA MET A 160 9.09 17.40 1.72
C MET A 160 8.37 17.19 0.41
N ARG A 161 7.90 15.96 0.18
CA ARG A 161 7.05 15.62 -0.95
C ARG A 161 5.70 15.14 -0.41
N LEU A 162 4.65 15.74 -0.93
CA LEU A 162 3.27 15.45 -0.58
C LEU A 162 2.62 14.75 -1.77
N ILE A 163 1.91 13.67 -1.50
CA ILE A 163 1.15 12.94 -2.50
C ILE A 163 -0.33 13.16 -2.24
N PHE A 164 -1.03 13.62 -3.27
CA PHE A 164 -2.47 13.73 -3.30
C PHE A 164 -3.03 12.85 -4.42
N PHE A 165 -4.30 12.50 -4.30
CA PHE A 165 -5.08 11.98 -5.42
C PHE A 165 -6.17 12.99 -5.79
N SER A 166 -6.19 13.43 -7.04
CA SER A 166 -7.25 14.27 -7.58
C SER A 166 -8.37 13.39 -8.14
N HIS A 167 -9.52 13.37 -7.48
CA HIS A 167 -10.74 12.73 -8.01
C HIS A 167 -11.32 13.50 -9.20
N THR A 168 -11.13 14.82 -9.22
CA THR A 168 -11.58 15.68 -10.32
C THR A 168 -10.97 15.26 -11.65
N HIS A 169 -9.64 15.11 -11.65
CA HIS A 169 -8.87 14.75 -12.84
C HIS A 169 -8.52 13.26 -12.93
N ASN A 170 -8.91 12.46 -11.94
CA ASN A 170 -8.59 11.03 -11.80
C ASN A 170 -7.09 10.72 -11.96
N MET A 171 -6.25 11.38 -11.16
CA MET A 171 -4.79 11.21 -11.21
C MET A 171 -4.12 11.60 -9.91
N ALA A 172 -2.93 11.03 -9.68
CA ALA A 172 -2.07 11.45 -8.59
C ALA A 172 -1.42 12.80 -8.87
N VAL A 173 -1.24 13.60 -7.82
CA VAL A 173 -0.53 14.87 -7.85
C VAL A 173 0.59 14.81 -6.82
N GLU A 174 1.81 15.07 -7.28
CA GLU A 174 3.00 15.16 -6.43
C GLU A 174 3.36 16.63 -6.25
N VAL A 175 3.50 17.05 -4.99
CA VAL A 175 3.87 18.42 -4.62
C VAL A 175 5.15 18.37 -3.80
N GLU A 176 6.18 19.05 -4.24
CA GLU A 176 7.43 19.24 -3.50
C GLU A 176 7.46 20.62 -2.86
N MET A 177 7.72 20.64 -1.55
CA MET A 177 7.81 21.84 -0.71
C MET A 177 9.21 21.91 -0.09
N GLU A 178 9.75 23.12 0.05
CA GLU A 178 10.94 23.40 0.86
C GLU A 178 10.53 24.34 2.00
N GLY A 179 10.38 23.79 3.21
CA GLY A 179 9.65 24.46 4.28
C GLY A 179 8.17 24.65 3.87
N LEU A 180 7.76 25.91 3.69
CA LEU A 180 6.40 26.28 3.26
C LEU A 180 6.36 26.86 1.84
N GLU A 181 7.49 26.87 1.16
CA GLU A 181 7.63 27.37 -0.21
C GLU A 181 7.42 26.24 -1.21
N LEU A 182 6.65 26.50 -2.26
CA LEU A 182 6.42 25.54 -3.34
C LEU A 182 7.65 25.45 -4.24
N VAL A 183 8.20 24.24 -4.37
CA VAL A 183 9.32 23.95 -5.28
C VAL A 183 8.78 23.45 -6.62
N ARG A 184 7.84 22.51 -6.58
CA ARG A 184 7.28 21.86 -7.79
C ARG A 184 5.92 21.27 -7.49
N ALA A 185 5.01 21.31 -8.46
CA ALA A 185 3.78 20.53 -8.44
C ALA A 185 3.57 19.89 -9.81
N VAL A 186 3.28 18.59 -9.85
CA VAL A 186 3.05 17.86 -11.11
C VAL A 186 1.98 16.80 -10.97
N ASN A 187 1.31 16.50 -12.08
CA ASN A 187 0.51 15.29 -12.23
C ASN A 187 1.41 14.09 -12.49
N VAL A 188 1.03 12.93 -11.96
CA VAL A 188 1.73 11.65 -12.18
C VAL A 188 0.78 10.67 -12.87
N PRO A 189 0.74 10.65 -14.21
CA PRO A 189 -0.20 9.82 -14.96
C PRO A 189 -0.01 8.33 -14.70
N GLY A 190 -1.11 7.60 -14.53
CA GLY A 190 -1.10 6.14 -14.35
C GLY A 190 -0.62 5.66 -12.98
N PHE A 191 -0.15 6.56 -12.11
CA PHE A 191 0.15 6.22 -10.72
C PHE A 191 -1.13 6.28 -9.89
N GLN A 192 -1.40 5.19 -9.16
CA GLN A 192 -2.49 5.08 -8.20
C GLN A 192 -1.87 4.91 -6.81
N PRO A 193 -1.75 5.99 -6.03
CA PRO A 193 -1.24 5.91 -4.68
C PRO A 193 -2.21 5.09 -3.80
N PRO A 194 -1.77 4.61 -2.63
CA PRO A 194 -2.65 4.02 -1.63
C PRO A 194 -3.87 4.90 -1.33
N GLU A 195 -4.92 4.29 -0.83
CA GLU A 195 -6.11 4.96 -0.32
C GLU A 195 -5.77 5.88 0.87
N ALA A 196 -6.42 7.05 0.90
CA ALA A 196 -6.44 7.90 2.07
C ALA A 196 -7.50 7.43 3.07
N VAL A 197 -7.35 7.82 4.34
CA VAL A 197 -8.37 7.52 5.37
C VAL A 197 -9.70 8.15 5.00
N GLU A 198 -9.69 9.40 4.52
CA GLU A 198 -10.91 10.12 4.12
C GLU A 198 -11.62 9.44 2.94
N GLU A 199 -10.87 8.75 2.07
CA GLU A 199 -11.43 7.99 0.94
C GLU A 199 -12.07 6.68 1.39
N ILE A 200 -11.48 6.00 2.38
CA ILE A 200 -12.05 4.81 3.00
C ILE A 200 -13.39 5.20 3.65
N ASP A 201 -13.40 6.27 4.43
CA ASP A 201 -14.61 6.77 5.09
C ASP A 201 -15.70 7.13 4.07
N GLU A 202 -15.37 7.89 3.02
CA GLU A 202 -16.31 8.23 1.95
C GLU A 202 -16.86 6.96 1.25
N ALA A 203 -16.00 5.98 0.95
CA ALA A 203 -16.43 4.74 0.33
C ALA A 203 -17.39 3.95 1.22
N ILE A 204 -17.12 3.87 2.52
CA ILE A 204 -17.99 3.22 3.51
C ILE A 204 -19.34 3.93 3.57
N GLU A 205 -19.37 5.26 3.61
CA GLU A 205 -20.61 6.03 3.61
C GLU A 205 -21.45 5.76 2.36
N ILE A 206 -20.83 5.79 1.17
CA ILE A 206 -21.49 5.48 -0.09
C ILE A 206 -22.05 4.04 -0.08
N ALA A 207 -21.28 3.07 0.42
CA ALA A 207 -21.72 1.69 0.50
C ALA A 207 -22.88 1.49 1.49
N ARG A 208 -22.87 2.16 2.65
CA ARG A 208 -23.97 2.12 3.64
C ARG A 208 -25.27 2.73 3.13
N ALA A 209 -25.16 3.74 2.27
CA ALA A 209 -26.30 4.40 1.65
C ALA A 209 -26.90 3.63 0.46
N ASP A 210 -26.21 2.61 -0.06
CA ASP A 210 -26.72 1.84 -1.19
C ASP A 210 -27.98 1.04 -0.82
N PRO A 211 -29.09 1.15 -1.58
CA PRO A 211 -30.35 0.48 -1.24
C PRO A 211 -30.26 -1.05 -1.09
N ARG A 212 -29.26 -1.70 -1.70
CA ARG A 212 -29.06 -3.16 -1.60
C ARG A 212 -28.40 -3.57 -0.29
N LEU A 213 -27.72 -2.64 0.39
CA LEU A 213 -27.00 -2.87 1.65
C LEU A 213 -27.62 -2.12 2.83
N HIS A 214 -28.38 -1.05 2.55
CA HIS A 214 -29.01 -0.21 3.55
C HIS A 214 -29.86 -1.05 4.52
N GLY A 215 -29.76 -0.77 5.82
CA GLY A 215 -30.37 -1.57 6.89
C GLY A 215 -29.63 -2.89 7.23
N LEU A 216 -28.93 -3.52 6.28
CA LEU A 216 -28.20 -4.78 6.52
C LEU A 216 -26.85 -4.57 7.22
N VAL A 217 -26.23 -3.40 6.99
CA VAL A 217 -24.86 -3.12 7.42
C VAL A 217 -24.77 -2.07 8.54
N GLU A 218 -25.89 -1.51 9.00
CA GLU A 218 -25.91 -0.36 9.92
C GLU A 218 -25.10 -0.57 11.19
N ASN A 219 -25.16 -1.76 11.78
CA ASN A 219 -24.49 -2.11 13.03
C ASN A 219 -23.19 -2.91 12.83
N LEU A 220 -22.65 -2.92 11.61
CA LEU A 220 -21.40 -3.63 11.29
C LEU A 220 -20.20 -2.68 11.30
N GLU A 221 -19.03 -3.20 11.66
CA GLU A 221 -17.75 -2.53 11.38
C GLU A 221 -17.45 -2.64 9.88
N ALA A 222 -16.66 -1.70 9.36
CA ALA A 222 -16.31 -1.66 7.95
C ALA A 222 -14.85 -1.29 7.72
N SER A 223 -14.28 -1.78 6.62
CA SER A 223 -12.96 -1.41 6.13
C SER A 223 -12.97 -1.31 4.60
N GLY A 224 -12.01 -0.58 4.03
CA GLY A 224 -11.88 -0.37 2.59
C GLY A 224 -10.48 -0.72 2.12
N LEU A 225 -10.38 -1.32 0.93
CA LEU A 225 -9.11 -1.63 0.27
C LEU A 225 -9.14 -1.17 -1.18
N LEU A 226 -8.15 -0.38 -1.60
CA LEU A 226 -8.02 0.05 -2.99
C LEU A 226 -7.83 -1.16 -3.91
N GLN A 227 -8.67 -1.27 -4.95
CA GLN A 227 -8.55 -2.28 -5.98
C GLN A 227 -7.67 -1.80 -7.13
N GLN A 228 -6.68 -2.61 -7.50
CA GLN A 228 -5.83 -2.37 -8.65
C GLN A 228 -6.24 -3.29 -9.80
N PHE A 229 -6.49 -2.69 -10.96
CA PHE A 229 -6.88 -3.39 -12.17
C PHE A 229 -5.74 -3.40 -13.19
N GLN A 230 -5.66 -4.47 -13.98
CA GLN A 230 -4.74 -4.53 -15.12
C GLN A 230 -5.21 -3.56 -16.20
N ARG A 231 -4.29 -3.14 -17.08
CA ARG A 231 -4.56 -2.11 -18.10
C ARG A 231 -5.68 -2.49 -19.07
N GLU A 232 -5.90 -3.79 -19.27
CA GLU A 232 -6.90 -4.36 -20.17
C GLU A 232 -8.30 -4.43 -19.53
N ASP A 233 -8.42 -4.18 -18.23
CA ASP A 233 -9.68 -4.24 -17.51
C ASP A 233 -10.57 -3.00 -17.83
N PRO A 234 -11.89 -3.16 -18.01
CA PRO A 234 -12.81 -2.02 -18.17
C PRO A 234 -12.78 -1.01 -17.01
N LEU A 235 -12.33 -1.44 -15.83
CA LEU A 235 -12.18 -0.63 -14.62
C LEU A 235 -10.75 -0.07 -14.45
N ALA A 236 -9.85 -0.34 -15.40
CA ALA A 236 -8.48 0.17 -15.38
C ALA A 236 -8.44 1.70 -15.21
N GLY A 237 -7.59 2.14 -14.29
CA GLY A 237 -7.40 3.57 -13.99
C GLY A 237 -8.54 4.22 -13.21
N ARG A 238 -9.58 3.49 -12.80
CA ARG A 238 -10.57 3.99 -11.85
C ARG A 238 -10.07 3.84 -10.42
N ARG A 239 -10.53 4.71 -9.54
CA ARG A 239 -10.25 4.65 -8.11
C ARG A 239 -11.39 3.95 -7.38
N ILE A 240 -11.28 2.62 -7.29
CA ILE A 240 -12.32 1.76 -6.74
C ILE A 240 -11.86 1.18 -5.42
N LEU A 241 -12.65 1.36 -4.36
CA LEU A 241 -12.42 0.71 -3.08
C LEU A 241 -13.36 -0.49 -2.94
N TRP A 242 -12.79 -1.61 -2.50
CA TRP A 242 -13.56 -2.75 -2.02
C TRP A 242 -13.83 -2.56 -0.53
N VAL A 243 -15.09 -2.29 -0.19
CA VAL A 243 -15.56 -2.11 1.18
C VAL A 243 -16.09 -3.45 1.68
N THR A 244 -15.63 -3.90 2.84
CA THR A 244 -16.14 -5.07 3.54
C THR A 244 -16.80 -4.67 4.86
N PHE A 245 -17.86 -5.38 5.21
CA PHE A 245 -18.59 -5.21 6.47
C PHE A 245 -18.54 -6.50 7.28
N PHE A 246 -18.24 -6.40 8.57
CA PHE A 246 -18.05 -7.53 9.47
C PHE A 246 -18.59 -7.24 10.88
N ASP A 247 -18.77 -8.28 11.68
CA ASP A 247 -19.33 -8.12 13.02
C ASP A 247 -18.44 -7.26 13.93
N PRO A 248 -19.04 -6.37 14.73
CA PRO A 248 -18.31 -5.61 15.73
C PRO A 248 -17.78 -6.52 16.84
N GLY A 249 -16.62 -6.20 17.41
CA GLY A 249 -16.10 -6.90 18.59
C GLY A 249 -14.58 -7.08 18.65
N GLU A 250 -14.08 -7.34 19.86
CA GLU A 250 -12.67 -7.61 20.15
C GLU A 250 -12.36 -9.10 19.99
N THR A 251 -11.90 -9.49 18.81
CA THR A 251 -11.21 -10.76 18.64
C THR A 251 -9.92 -10.51 17.90
N GLU A 252 -8.80 -10.87 18.54
CA GLU A 252 -7.51 -10.98 17.87
C GLU A 252 -7.63 -12.04 16.75
N GLY A 253 -7.82 -11.60 15.50
CA GLY A 253 -7.96 -12.49 14.35
C GLY A 253 -8.57 -11.84 13.11
N GLU A 254 -8.47 -12.53 11.97
CA GLU A 254 -9.14 -12.16 10.72
C GLU A 254 -10.66 -12.36 10.85
N LYS A 255 -11.45 -11.29 10.68
CA LYS A 255 -12.91 -11.35 10.74
C LYS A 255 -13.48 -11.67 9.35
N PRO A 256 -14.37 -12.66 9.22
CA PRO A 256 -15.03 -12.94 7.95
C PRO A 256 -15.94 -11.76 7.57
N ALA A 257 -15.83 -11.30 6.33
CA ALA A 257 -16.77 -10.32 5.78
C ALA A 257 -18.16 -10.96 5.64
N ARG A 258 -19.20 -10.24 6.07
CA ARG A 258 -20.61 -10.59 5.87
C ARG A 258 -21.18 -9.98 4.60
N TYR A 259 -20.74 -8.77 4.28
CA TYR A 259 -21.14 -8.04 3.08
C TYR A 259 -19.94 -7.36 2.45
N GLY A 260 -19.99 -7.18 1.14
CA GLY A 260 -18.95 -6.52 0.36
C GLY A 260 -19.54 -5.59 -0.70
N ALA A 261 -18.83 -4.50 -0.98
CA ALA A 261 -19.18 -3.53 -2.01
C ALA A 261 -17.96 -3.06 -2.80
N ALA A 262 -18.09 -2.90 -4.12
CA ALA A 262 -17.12 -2.18 -4.94
C ALA A 262 -17.62 -0.75 -5.17
N VAL A 263 -16.89 0.24 -4.69
CA VAL A 263 -17.28 1.66 -4.74
C VAL A 263 -16.33 2.43 -5.65
N ASP A 264 -16.87 3.06 -6.69
CA ASP A 264 -16.12 4.00 -7.56
C ASP A 264 -16.15 5.39 -6.91
N LEU A 265 -15.02 5.84 -6.34
CA LEU A 265 -14.94 7.12 -5.62
C LEU A 265 -15.03 8.35 -6.54
N ASN A 266 -14.63 8.21 -7.80
CA ASN A 266 -14.71 9.31 -8.75
C ASN A 266 -16.17 9.59 -9.10
N ARG A 267 -16.96 8.52 -9.31
CA ARG A 267 -18.39 8.62 -9.62
C ARG A 267 -19.30 8.66 -8.39
N ARG A 268 -18.78 8.31 -7.22
CA ARG A 268 -19.50 8.14 -5.95
C ARG A 268 -20.67 7.16 -6.07
N THR A 269 -20.40 6.00 -6.68
CA THR A 269 -21.42 4.98 -6.96
C THR A 269 -20.95 3.59 -6.55
N VAL A 270 -21.87 2.77 -6.05
CA VAL A 270 -21.62 1.35 -5.79
C VAL A 270 -21.83 0.54 -7.06
N LEU A 271 -20.75 -0.04 -7.58
CA LEU A 271 -20.75 -0.89 -8.77
C LEU A 271 -21.28 -2.29 -8.45
N VAL A 272 -20.86 -2.84 -7.30
CA VAL A 272 -21.22 -4.18 -6.84
C VAL A 272 -21.61 -4.10 -5.38
N ALA A 273 -22.68 -4.80 -5.00
CA ALA A 273 -23.06 -5.05 -3.62
C ALA A 273 -23.39 -6.53 -3.48
N ARG A 274 -22.84 -7.20 -2.47
CA ARG A 274 -23.07 -8.63 -2.26
C ARG A 274 -23.05 -9.00 -0.78
N GLN A 275 -23.71 -10.11 -0.48
CA GLN A 275 -23.50 -10.85 0.76
C GLN A 275 -22.35 -11.83 0.54
N ASP A 276 -21.37 -11.83 1.44
CA ASP A 276 -20.27 -12.78 1.42
C ASP A 276 -20.68 -14.07 2.16
N PRO A 277 -20.36 -15.25 1.62
CA PRO A 277 -20.73 -16.51 2.25
C PRO A 277 -19.94 -16.69 3.55
N ASP A 278 -20.65 -17.08 4.61
CA ASP A 278 -20.06 -17.37 5.91
C ASP A 278 -19.13 -18.60 5.81
N LEU A 279 -17.82 -18.36 5.82
CA LEU A 279 -16.80 -19.40 5.71
C LEU A 279 -16.72 -20.30 6.94
N THR A 280 -17.41 -19.96 8.04
CA THR A 280 -17.35 -20.73 9.29
C THR A 280 -18.12 -22.06 9.26
N ARG A 281 -18.85 -22.37 8.18
CA ARG A 281 -19.81 -23.49 8.15
C ARG A 281 -19.33 -24.79 7.47
N SER A 282 -18.07 -24.91 7.07
CA SER A 282 -17.61 -26.03 6.23
C SER A 282 -16.93 -27.20 6.95
N ASP A 283 -16.51 -27.06 8.22
CA ASP A 283 -15.68 -28.10 8.88
C ASP A 283 -16.43 -29.13 9.73
N THR A 284 -17.75 -29.02 9.91
CA THR A 284 -18.49 -29.95 10.80
C THR A 284 -18.99 -31.23 10.12
N ARG A 285 -18.50 -31.60 8.93
CA ARG A 285 -18.97 -32.82 8.21
C ARG A 285 -17.90 -33.85 7.86
N GLN A 286 -16.74 -33.84 8.52
CA GLN A 286 -15.72 -34.88 8.31
C GLN A 286 -15.35 -35.72 9.56
N SER A 287 -15.98 -35.51 10.72
CA SER A 287 -15.65 -36.28 11.93
C SER A 287 -16.59 -37.45 12.27
N GLU A 288 -17.62 -37.76 11.46
CA GLU A 288 -18.58 -38.85 11.76
C GLU A 288 -18.41 -40.11 10.88
N ALA A 289 -17.29 -40.27 10.16
CA ALA A 289 -17.07 -41.41 9.26
C ALA A 289 -15.88 -42.31 9.63
N THR A 290 -15.48 -42.36 10.90
CA THR A 290 -14.37 -43.23 11.35
C THR A 290 -14.69 -44.06 12.60
N ASP A 291 -15.96 -44.36 12.84
CA ASP A 291 -16.38 -45.42 13.77
C ASP A 291 -17.56 -46.19 13.17
N ALA A 292 -17.24 -47.11 12.25
CA ALA A 292 -18.11 -48.21 11.84
C ALA A 292 -17.25 -49.39 11.37
#